data_AF-A0A928NFE4-F1
#
_entry.id   AF-A0A928NFE4-F1
#
_cell.length_a   1.000
_cell.length_b   1.000
_cell.length_c   1.000
_cell.angle_alpha   90.00
_cell.angle_beta   90.00
_cell.angle_gamma   90.00
#
_symmetry.space_group_name_H-M   'P 1'
#
loop_
_entity.id
_entity.type
_entity.pdbx_description
1 polymer ?
#
loop_
_entity_poly.entity_id
_entity_poly.type
_entity_poly.pdbx_seq_one_letter_code
_entity_poly.pdbx_strand_id
1 'polypeptide(L)'
;IPVLLADAAVTANEPYKTVIGMLSQLDAMSDVVACTVCNGQPWVDAPYVGASVVISYFGEGTKAIEVAQSMADILQNRKEEFAFTVPALSVKQAIKRIPDMEKPVFLSDSGDNTTAGAEGRSFFLLKHLIDANLPKTLIAGVIAGDVIAPYFGKEIGTVVSLSLCNDDGECYPLKGVLQGEGCILGFDNEEAGRGIVVACDHVTIILSDVRTSFITKDHFSRMGINTNDFDIVAVKMGYLWPEVEKLSESSIFVLTPGTSTNDFSTLNYQHLTQEYFYVKEK
;
A
#
# COMPACT_ATOMS: atom_id res chain seq x y z
N ILE A 1 6.05 -13.40 17.83
CA ILE A 1 4.62 -13.62 18.14
C ILE A 1 3.95 -14.04 16.83
N PRO A 2 3.28 -15.21 16.75
CA PRO A 2 2.80 -15.78 15.49
C PRO A 2 1.57 -15.06 14.89
N VAL A 3 1.74 -13.77 14.62
CA VAL A 3 0.71 -12.86 14.16
C VAL A 3 1.32 -11.97 13.06
N LEU A 4 0.67 -11.94 11.91
CA LEU A 4 1.01 -11.15 10.73
C LEU A 4 -0.13 -10.15 10.48
N LEU A 5 0.09 -8.88 10.86
CA LEU A 5 -0.95 -7.86 10.79
C LEU A 5 -0.89 -6.98 9.53
N ALA A 6 0.29 -6.84 8.90
CA ALA A 6 0.53 -5.91 7.77
C ALA A 6 -0.19 -4.57 7.95
N ASP A 7 -1.06 -4.23 6.98
CA ASP A 7 -1.79 -2.98 6.89
C ASP A 7 -2.98 -2.90 7.88
N ALA A 8 -3.34 -3.99 8.55
CA ALA A 8 -4.30 -3.97 9.67
C ALA A 8 -3.66 -3.49 10.99
N ALA A 9 -2.34 -3.29 11.01
CA ALA A 9 -1.59 -2.89 12.21
C ALA A 9 -1.61 -1.37 12.45
N VAL A 10 -2.80 -0.79 12.61
CA VAL A 10 -2.97 0.66 12.82
C VAL A 10 -2.77 1.01 14.30
N THR A 11 -1.70 1.74 14.62
CA THR A 11 -1.31 2.09 16.00
C THR A 11 -2.30 3.01 16.72
N ALA A 12 -3.19 3.68 15.99
CA ALA A 12 -4.27 4.50 16.55
C ALA A 12 -5.45 3.68 17.08
N ASN A 13 -5.55 2.39 16.72
CA ASN A 13 -6.69 1.54 17.02
C ASN A 13 -6.34 0.43 18.02
N GLU A 14 -7.34 0.02 18.80
CA GLU A 14 -7.21 -1.19 19.62
C GLU A 14 -7.10 -2.45 18.73
N PRO A 15 -6.32 -3.46 19.16
CA PRO A 15 -5.58 -3.53 20.41
C PRO A 15 -4.17 -2.90 20.35
N TYR A 16 -3.72 -2.46 19.17
CA TYR A 16 -2.35 -1.98 18.99
C TYR A 16 -2.07 -0.70 19.77
N LYS A 17 -3.05 0.18 19.87
CA LYS A 17 -2.99 1.42 20.67
C LYS A 17 -2.58 1.14 22.12
N THR A 18 -3.17 0.13 22.76
CA THR A 18 -2.79 -0.29 24.12
C THR A 18 -1.32 -0.73 24.15
N VAL A 19 -0.90 -1.58 23.22
CA VAL A 19 0.48 -2.10 23.14
C VAL A 19 1.49 -0.95 22.96
N ILE A 20 1.22 -0.01 22.04
CA ILE A 20 2.07 1.17 21.83
C ILE A 20 2.09 2.07 23.08
N GLY A 21 0.96 2.25 23.76
CA GLY A 21 0.89 3.02 25.00
C GLY A 21 1.71 2.44 26.16
N MET A 22 1.99 1.14 26.14
CA MET A 22 2.87 0.49 27.14
C MET A 22 4.35 0.85 26.95
N LEU A 23 4.77 1.24 25.75
CA LEU A 23 6.15 1.68 25.48
C LEU A 23 6.52 2.90 26.32
N SER A 24 5.62 3.88 26.47
CA SER A 24 5.86 5.05 27.33
C SER A 24 6.05 4.69 28.81
N GLN A 25 5.47 3.59 29.28
CA GLN A 25 5.67 3.11 30.65
C GLN A 25 7.06 2.49 30.82
N LEU A 26 7.55 1.78 29.80
CA LEU A 26 8.89 1.22 29.75
C LEU A 26 9.97 2.30 29.66
N ASP A 27 9.77 3.30 28.81
CA ASP A 27 10.72 4.41 28.64
C ASP A 27 10.89 5.25 29.91
N ALA A 28 9.91 5.23 30.82
CA ALA A 28 9.99 5.90 32.12
C ALA A 28 10.79 5.11 33.18
N MET A 29 11.14 3.85 32.92
CA MET A 29 11.88 3.01 33.85
C MET A 29 13.39 3.29 33.76
N SER A 30 14.04 3.52 34.91
CA SER A 30 15.47 3.89 34.95
C SER A 30 16.43 2.81 34.48
N ASP A 31 16.00 1.54 34.48
CA ASP A 31 16.77 0.38 34.06
C ASP A 31 16.50 -0.03 32.60
N VAL A 32 15.55 0.60 31.90
CA VAL A 32 15.28 0.36 30.48
C VAL A 32 16.12 1.30 29.62
N VAL A 33 16.81 0.73 28.63
CA VAL A 33 17.65 1.46 27.67
C VAL A 33 16.86 1.84 26.42
N ALA A 34 16.07 0.89 25.91
CA ALA A 34 15.24 1.08 24.72
C ALA A 34 14.15 0.02 24.67
N CYS A 35 12.98 0.38 24.15
CA CYS A 35 11.90 -0.56 23.87
C CYS A 35 11.28 -0.29 22.49
N THR A 36 10.83 -1.35 21.81
CA THR A 36 10.15 -1.23 20.52
C THR A 36 9.21 -2.40 20.29
N VAL A 37 8.17 -2.16 19.50
CA VAL A 37 7.31 -3.20 18.92
C VAL A 37 7.47 -3.16 17.42
N CYS A 38 7.84 -4.30 16.84
CA CYS A 38 7.91 -4.47 15.41
C CYS A 38 6.69 -5.25 14.96
N ASN A 39 6.00 -4.77 13.92
CA ASN A 39 4.87 -5.48 13.31
C ASN A 39 5.30 -6.78 12.60
N GLY A 40 6.57 -6.86 12.21
CA GLY A 40 7.07 -7.84 11.25
C GLY A 40 6.77 -7.42 9.80
N GLN A 41 7.46 -8.07 8.85
CA GLN A 41 7.25 -7.85 7.42
C GLN A 41 6.70 -9.14 6.80
N PRO A 42 5.37 -9.28 6.65
CA PRO A 42 4.76 -10.54 6.23
C PRO A 42 5.21 -10.97 4.83
N TRP A 43 5.59 -10.05 3.95
CA TRP A 43 6.04 -10.39 2.61
C TRP A 43 7.48 -10.94 2.53
N VAL A 44 8.14 -11.16 3.67
CA VAL A 44 9.46 -11.79 3.76
C VAL A 44 9.33 -13.21 4.28
N ASP A 45 9.71 -14.19 3.44
CA ASP A 45 9.69 -15.60 3.80
C ASP A 45 10.89 -15.95 4.70
N ALA A 46 10.69 -15.84 6.02
CA ALA A 46 11.71 -16.09 7.03
C ALA A 46 11.17 -16.91 8.21
N PRO A 47 12.03 -17.67 8.94
CA PRO A 47 11.62 -18.54 10.04
C PRO A 47 10.73 -17.90 11.12
N TYR A 48 11.07 -16.67 11.51
CA TYR A 48 10.44 -15.97 12.63
C TYR A 48 9.77 -14.66 12.20
N VAL A 49 9.18 -14.64 11.00
CA VAL A 49 8.44 -13.47 10.49
C VAL A 49 7.21 -13.21 11.35
N GLY A 50 7.03 -11.98 11.84
CA GLY A 50 5.82 -11.59 12.59
C GLY A 50 6.11 -10.58 13.69
N ALA A 51 5.10 -10.31 14.49
CA ALA A 51 5.21 -9.29 15.52
C ALA A 51 6.27 -9.66 16.58
N SER A 52 7.06 -8.69 17.01
CA SER A 52 8.06 -8.84 18.08
C SER A 52 8.07 -7.65 19.01
N VAL A 53 8.37 -7.92 20.28
CA VAL A 53 8.59 -6.90 21.30
C VAL A 53 10.04 -7.03 21.73
N VAL A 54 10.81 -5.95 21.61
CA VAL A 54 12.25 -5.94 21.94
C VAL A 54 12.48 -4.89 23.00
N ILE A 55 13.03 -5.30 24.14
CA ILE A 55 13.36 -4.42 25.26
C ILE A 55 14.81 -4.68 25.66
N SER A 56 15.61 -3.61 25.70
CA SER A 56 16.97 -3.62 26.23
C SER A 56 16.97 -2.98 27.61
N TYR A 57 17.59 -3.62 28.60
CA TYR A 57 17.58 -3.17 30.00
C TYR A 57 18.88 -3.56 30.74
N PHE A 58 19.10 -2.96 31.91
CA PHE A 58 20.19 -3.30 32.85
C PHE A 58 19.72 -4.20 33.99
N GLY A 59 20.63 -4.99 34.54
CA GLY A 59 20.37 -5.84 35.71
C GLY A 59 19.41 -7.00 35.40
N GLU A 60 18.57 -7.34 36.38
CA GLU A 60 17.66 -8.50 36.31
C GLU A 60 16.43 -8.27 35.40
N GLY A 61 16.04 -7.02 35.17
CA GLY A 61 14.96 -6.64 34.24
C GLY A 61 13.60 -7.29 34.47
N THR A 62 13.28 -7.74 35.68
CA THR A 62 12.05 -8.51 35.97
C THR A 62 10.79 -7.79 35.46
N LYS A 63 10.68 -6.48 35.70
CA LYS A 63 9.55 -5.66 35.21
C LYS A 63 9.54 -5.52 33.68
N ALA A 64 10.70 -5.34 33.07
CA ALA A 64 10.80 -5.25 31.62
C ALA A 64 10.31 -6.55 30.95
N ILE A 65 10.70 -7.71 31.51
CA ILE A 65 10.24 -9.03 31.05
C ILE A 65 8.72 -9.18 31.22
N GLU A 66 8.17 -8.81 32.37
CA GLU A 66 6.72 -8.87 32.65
C GLU A 66 5.91 -8.03 31.65
N VAL A 67 6.39 -6.81 31.35
CA VAL A 67 5.72 -5.91 30.40
C VAL A 67 5.85 -6.44 28.97
N ALA A 68 7.03 -6.94 28.56
CA ALA A 68 7.19 -7.60 27.26
C ALA A 68 6.22 -8.77 27.08
N GLN A 69 6.08 -9.62 28.10
CA GLN A 69 5.15 -10.74 28.07
C GLN A 69 3.70 -10.24 27.96
N SER A 70 3.34 -9.22 28.73
CA SER A 70 1.99 -8.62 28.68
C SER A 70 1.67 -8.04 27.29
N MET A 71 2.64 -7.38 26.64
CA MET A 71 2.50 -6.87 25.27
C MET A 71 2.34 -8.01 24.27
N ALA A 72 3.14 -9.08 24.40
CA ALA A 72 3.04 -10.27 23.56
C ALA A 72 1.69 -10.98 23.73
N ASP A 73 1.19 -11.07 24.97
CA ASP A 73 -0.11 -11.66 25.29
C ASP A 73 -1.26 -10.86 24.67
N ILE A 74 -1.19 -9.53 24.68
CA ILE A 74 -2.19 -8.69 23.99
C ILE A 74 -2.19 -8.98 22.49
N LEU A 75 -1.02 -8.96 21.85
CA LEU A 75 -0.89 -9.24 20.42
C LEU A 75 -1.39 -10.64 20.05
N GLN A 76 -1.15 -11.64 20.90
CA GLN A 76 -1.53 -13.04 20.66
C GLN A 76 -3.00 -13.33 20.96
N ASN A 77 -3.53 -12.80 22.07
CA ASN A 77 -4.87 -13.13 22.57
C ASN A 77 -5.96 -12.24 21.97
N ARG A 78 -5.61 -11.00 21.59
CA ARG A 78 -6.54 -10.05 20.94
C ARG A 78 -6.33 -9.96 19.43
N LYS A 79 -5.62 -10.93 18.82
CA LYS A 79 -5.30 -10.95 17.39
C LYS A 79 -6.52 -10.84 16.46
N GLU A 80 -7.68 -11.36 16.88
CA GLU A 80 -8.93 -11.32 16.09
C GLU A 80 -9.62 -9.95 16.10
N GLU A 81 -9.22 -9.04 17.00
CA GLU A 81 -9.74 -7.68 17.06
C GLU A 81 -9.10 -6.76 16.00
N PHE A 82 -7.95 -7.14 15.44
CA PHE A 82 -7.33 -6.40 14.35
C PHE A 82 -8.14 -6.52 13.07
N ALA A 83 -8.33 -5.39 12.38
CA ALA A 83 -9.08 -5.31 11.14
C ALA A 83 -8.57 -4.14 10.28
N PHE A 84 -8.81 -4.23 8.97
CA PHE A 84 -8.64 -3.09 8.08
C PHE A 84 -9.62 -1.97 8.48
N THR A 85 -9.18 -0.71 8.38
CA THR A 85 -9.97 0.46 8.77
C THR A 85 -11.05 0.83 7.75
N VAL A 86 -10.94 0.28 6.55
CA VAL A 86 -11.83 0.50 5.41
C VAL A 86 -12.23 -0.85 4.82
N PRO A 87 -13.30 -0.95 4.02
CA PRO A 87 -13.70 -2.21 3.39
C PRO A 87 -12.52 -2.83 2.62
N ALA A 88 -12.14 -4.05 2.99
CA ALA A 88 -11.17 -4.86 2.26
C ALA A 88 -11.93 -5.80 1.34
N LEU A 89 -11.78 -5.66 0.02
CA LEU A 89 -12.61 -6.34 -0.96
C LEU A 89 -11.79 -6.88 -2.12
N SER A 90 -12.23 -7.98 -2.74
CA SER A 90 -11.68 -8.35 -4.06
C SER A 90 -11.97 -7.26 -5.10
N VAL A 91 -11.18 -7.23 -6.19
CA VAL A 91 -11.37 -6.26 -7.29
C VAL A 91 -12.80 -6.25 -7.84
N LYS A 92 -13.44 -7.42 -7.95
CA LYS A 92 -14.82 -7.53 -8.47
C LYS A 92 -15.84 -6.93 -7.50
N GLN A 93 -15.69 -7.19 -6.20
CA GLN A 93 -16.54 -6.58 -5.17
C GLN A 93 -16.32 -5.06 -5.10
N ALA A 94 -15.06 -4.62 -5.18
CA ALA A 94 -14.72 -3.20 -5.18
C ALA A 94 -15.40 -2.46 -6.35
N ILE A 95 -15.22 -2.93 -7.58
CA ILE A 95 -15.84 -2.35 -8.79
C ILE A 95 -17.37 -2.28 -8.66
N LYS A 96 -18.00 -3.33 -8.11
CA LYS A 96 -19.44 -3.35 -7.87
C LYS A 96 -19.89 -2.36 -6.80
N ARG A 97 -19.05 -2.06 -5.82
CA ARG A 97 -19.38 -1.20 -4.67
C ARG A 97 -19.20 0.29 -4.97
N ILE A 98 -18.25 0.63 -5.85
CA ILE A 98 -17.89 2.01 -6.23
C ILE A 98 -19.09 2.93 -6.57
N PRO A 99 -20.15 2.48 -7.28
CA PRO A 99 -21.29 3.34 -7.61
C PRO A 99 -22.09 3.83 -6.40
N ASP A 100 -22.05 3.11 -5.28
CA ASP A 100 -22.81 3.40 -4.07
C ASP A 100 -22.00 4.18 -3.02
N MET A 101 -20.82 4.68 -3.38
CA MET A 101 -19.87 5.32 -2.47
C MET A 101 -19.66 6.80 -2.80
N GLU A 102 -19.34 7.58 -1.78
CA GLU A 102 -19.08 9.02 -1.90
C GLU A 102 -17.76 9.26 -2.66
N LYS A 103 -17.77 10.28 -3.53
CA LYS A 103 -16.74 10.53 -4.54
C LYS A 103 -15.84 11.71 -4.13
N PRO A 104 -14.50 11.64 -4.33
CA PRO A 104 -13.76 10.54 -4.96
C PRO A 104 -13.61 9.29 -4.08
N VAL A 105 -13.74 8.11 -4.72
CA VAL A 105 -13.43 6.82 -4.10
C VAL A 105 -11.97 6.48 -4.35
N PHE A 106 -11.20 6.29 -3.28
CA PHE A 106 -9.81 5.85 -3.38
C PHE A 106 -9.71 4.32 -3.32
N LEU A 107 -8.93 3.74 -4.23
CA LEU A 107 -8.67 2.30 -4.28
C LEU A 107 -7.19 2.05 -3.98
N SER A 108 -6.92 1.35 -2.89
CA SER A 108 -5.56 0.89 -2.56
C SER A 108 -5.28 -0.44 -3.26
N ASP A 109 -4.36 -0.44 -4.24
CA ASP A 109 -3.86 -1.65 -4.91
C ASP A 109 -2.86 -2.37 -4.00
N SER A 110 -3.38 -3.15 -3.05
CA SER A 110 -2.57 -3.70 -1.95
C SER A 110 -1.53 -4.73 -2.39
N GLY A 111 -1.82 -5.50 -3.45
CA GLY A 111 -0.92 -6.49 -4.04
C GLY A 111 0.33 -5.91 -4.69
N ASP A 112 0.29 -4.63 -5.06
CA ASP A 112 1.41 -3.92 -5.67
C ASP A 112 1.68 -2.59 -4.93
N ASN A 113 1.71 -2.66 -3.61
CA ASN A 113 2.02 -1.57 -2.70
C ASN A 113 3.53 -1.29 -2.66
N THR A 114 3.96 -0.19 -3.29
CA THR A 114 5.38 0.19 -3.33
C THR A 114 5.93 0.63 -1.98
N THR A 115 5.08 1.04 -1.02
CA THR A 115 5.49 1.34 0.36
C THR A 115 5.79 0.08 1.17
N ALA A 116 5.27 -1.07 0.74
CA ALA A 116 5.57 -2.39 1.30
C ALA A 116 6.76 -3.08 0.62
N GLY A 117 7.34 -2.45 -0.42
CA GLY A 117 8.46 -3.00 -1.19
C GLY A 117 8.05 -3.74 -2.47
N ALA A 118 6.76 -3.73 -2.84
CA ALA A 118 6.37 -4.20 -4.16
C ALA A 118 6.99 -3.33 -5.26
N GLU A 119 7.04 -3.88 -6.46
CA GLU A 119 7.75 -3.23 -7.54
C GLU A 119 7.01 -1.98 -8.01
N GLY A 120 5.67 -2.04 -8.16
CA GLY A 120 4.82 -0.98 -8.72
C GLY A 120 4.48 -1.18 -10.21
N ARG A 121 4.87 -2.32 -10.81
CA ARG A 121 4.67 -2.65 -12.23
C ARG A 121 3.39 -3.40 -12.55
N SER A 122 2.64 -3.86 -11.55
CA SER A 122 1.41 -4.61 -11.77
C SER A 122 0.41 -3.76 -12.55
N PHE A 123 -0.16 -4.36 -13.60
CA PHE A 123 -1.29 -3.81 -14.35
C PHE A 123 -2.59 -4.57 -14.02
N PHE A 124 -2.62 -5.36 -12.94
CA PHE A 124 -3.78 -6.19 -12.59
C PHE A 124 -5.03 -5.34 -12.30
N LEU A 125 -4.94 -4.38 -11.39
CA LEU A 125 -6.04 -3.47 -11.09
C LEU A 125 -6.35 -2.57 -12.30
N LEU A 126 -5.31 -2.11 -13.00
CA LEU A 126 -5.43 -1.29 -14.20
C LEU A 126 -6.30 -1.94 -15.26
N LYS A 127 -6.01 -3.19 -15.60
CA LYS A 127 -6.79 -3.96 -16.58
C LYS A 127 -8.26 -4.04 -16.19
N HIS A 128 -8.54 -4.35 -14.93
CA HIS A 128 -9.92 -4.46 -14.45
C HIS A 128 -10.68 -3.12 -14.46
N LEU A 129 -10.00 -2.01 -14.16
CA LEU A 129 -10.62 -0.68 -14.20
C LEU A 129 -10.87 -0.19 -15.63
N ILE A 130 -9.94 -0.48 -16.57
CA ILE A 130 -10.15 -0.24 -18.01
C ILE A 130 -11.31 -1.08 -18.53
N ASP A 131 -11.33 -2.39 -18.23
CA ASP A 131 -12.37 -3.31 -18.69
C ASP A 131 -13.76 -2.96 -18.12
N ALA A 132 -13.81 -2.46 -16.87
CA ALA A 132 -15.04 -1.96 -16.26
C ALA A 132 -15.51 -0.62 -16.86
N ASN A 133 -14.62 0.07 -17.60
CA ASN A 133 -14.88 1.31 -18.32
C ASN A 133 -15.55 2.40 -17.45
N LEU A 134 -15.08 2.54 -16.20
CA LEU A 134 -15.64 3.51 -15.26
C LEU A 134 -15.14 4.93 -15.60
N PRO A 135 -16.04 5.91 -15.77
CA PRO A 135 -15.68 7.27 -16.09
C PRO A 135 -14.87 7.95 -14.99
N LYS A 136 -14.04 8.92 -15.38
CA LYS A 136 -13.25 9.74 -14.47
C LYS A 136 -12.41 8.89 -13.49
N THR A 137 -11.76 7.85 -14.01
CA THR A 137 -10.87 7.00 -13.23
C THR A 137 -9.43 7.46 -13.40
N LEU A 138 -8.71 7.64 -12.30
CA LEU A 138 -7.28 7.86 -12.24
C LEU A 138 -6.59 6.62 -11.70
N ILE A 139 -5.48 6.21 -12.31
CA ILE A 139 -4.56 5.20 -11.78
C ILE A 139 -3.19 5.83 -11.66
N ALA A 140 -2.67 5.91 -10.44
CA ALA A 140 -1.42 6.59 -10.14
C ALA A 140 -0.30 5.61 -9.79
N GLY A 141 0.89 5.84 -10.38
CA GLY A 141 2.12 5.18 -9.98
C GLY A 141 2.38 3.82 -10.63
N VAL A 142 1.91 3.60 -11.86
CA VAL A 142 2.31 2.40 -12.62
C VAL A 142 3.72 2.61 -13.17
N ILE A 143 4.66 1.75 -12.82
CA ILE A 143 6.06 1.88 -13.27
C ILE A 143 6.21 1.25 -14.64
N ALA A 144 6.80 2.01 -15.56
CA ALA A 144 6.93 1.64 -16.96
C ALA A 144 8.13 2.33 -17.62
N GLY A 145 9.19 2.64 -16.84
CA GLY A 145 10.36 3.40 -17.30
C GLY A 145 11.04 2.85 -18.55
N ASP A 146 11.04 1.53 -18.69
CA ASP A 146 11.53 0.77 -19.85
C ASP A 146 10.80 1.10 -21.16
N VAL A 147 9.56 1.56 -21.10
CA VAL A 147 8.73 1.79 -22.29
C VAL A 147 8.23 3.23 -22.44
N ILE A 148 8.28 4.07 -21.40
CA ILE A 148 7.79 5.45 -21.48
C ILE A 148 8.84 6.48 -21.90
N ALA A 149 10.13 6.16 -21.79
CA ALA A 149 11.21 7.11 -22.12
C ALA A 149 11.10 7.78 -23.51
N PRO A 150 10.66 7.09 -24.59
CA PRO A 150 10.48 7.70 -25.91
C PRO A 150 9.39 8.79 -25.99
N TYR A 151 8.50 8.86 -24.99
CA TYR A 151 7.38 9.82 -24.95
C TYR A 151 7.71 11.10 -24.19
N PHE A 152 8.84 11.14 -23.50
CA PHE A 152 9.34 12.35 -22.87
C PHE A 152 9.64 13.45 -23.90
N GLY A 153 9.13 14.65 -23.66
CA GLY A 153 9.24 15.81 -24.54
C GLY A 153 8.38 15.74 -25.80
N LYS A 154 7.47 14.76 -25.93
CA LYS A 154 6.52 14.70 -27.04
C LYS A 154 5.36 15.67 -26.84
N GLU A 155 4.73 16.05 -27.94
CA GLU A 155 3.58 16.95 -27.92
C GLU A 155 2.37 16.26 -27.26
N ILE A 156 1.66 16.99 -26.40
CA ILE A 156 0.37 16.55 -25.85
C ILE A 156 -0.58 16.28 -27.03
N GLY A 157 -1.31 15.16 -26.96
CA GLY A 157 -2.11 14.66 -28.09
C GLY A 157 -1.40 13.56 -28.90
N THR A 158 -0.11 13.32 -28.66
CA THR A 158 0.62 12.20 -29.28
C THR A 158 -0.03 10.86 -28.90
N VAL A 159 -0.24 10.00 -29.90
CA VAL A 159 -0.71 8.63 -29.67
C VAL A 159 0.38 7.84 -28.95
N VAL A 160 0.00 7.24 -27.82
CA VAL A 160 0.85 6.37 -27.01
C VAL A 160 0.46 4.93 -27.29
N SER A 161 1.43 4.09 -27.61
CA SER A 161 1.26 2.64 -27.76
C SER A 161 2.39 1.96 -27.00
N LEU A 162 2.04 1.23 -25.94
CA LEU A 162 2.97 0.59 -25.00
C LEU A 162 2.60 -0.88 -24.82
N SER A 163 3.57 -1.66 -24.39
CA SER A 163 3.36 -3.01 -23.85
C SER A 163 3.89 -3.00 -22.42
N LEU A 164 3.00 -2.98 -21.43
CA LEU A 164 3.35 -3.04 -20.02
C LEU A 164 3.62 -4.49 -19.65
N CYS A 165 4.84 -4.85 -19.26
CA CYS A 165 5.17 -6.23 -18.90
C CYS A 165 5.62 -6.33 -17.44
N ASN A 166 5.15 -7.38 -16.76
CA ASN A 166 5.58 -7.74 -15.40
C ASN A 166 6.69 -8.80 -15.42
N ASP A 167 7.25 -9.10 -14.25
CA ASP A 167 8.35 -10.07 -14.09
C ASP A 167 7.96 -11.50 -14.44
N ASP A 168 6.66 -11.84 -14.37
CA ASP A 168 6.13 -13.14 -14.77
C ASP A 168 6.04 -13.31 -16.30
N GLY A 169 6.39 -12.27 -17.07
CA GLY A 169 6.34 -12.24 -18.52
C GLY A 169 4.95 -12.00 -19.11
N GLU A 170 3.94 -11.71 -18.28
CA GLU A 170 2.64 -11.24 -18.77
C GLU A 170 2.80 -9.79 -19.28
N CYS A 171 2.25 -9.53 -20.46
CA CYS A 171 2.26 -8.21 -21.06
C CYS A 171 0.84 -7.74 -21.37
N TYR A 172 0.57 -6.47 -21.07
CA TYR A 172 -0.69 -5.79 -21.35
C TYR A 172 -0.46 -4.66 -22.38
N PRO A 173 -1.13 -4.71 -23.55
CA PRO A 173 -1.04 -3.62 -24.52
C PRO A 173 -1.84 -2.42 -24.01
N LEU A 174 -1.19 -1.26 -23.89
CA LEU A 174 -1.83 -0.01 -23.55
C LEU A 174 -1.78 0.94 -24.74
N LYS A 175 -2.94 1.42 -25.19
CA LYS A 175 -3.03 2.41 -26.27
C LYS A 175 -3.85 3.61 -25.82
N GLY A 176 -3.28 4.79 -25.93
CA GLY A 176 -3.92 6.00 -25.44
C GLY A 176 -3.36 7.27 -26.07
N VAL A 177 -3.58 8.38 -25.41
CA VAL A 177 -3.14 9.71 -25.83
C VAL A 177 -2.36 10.35 -24.71
N LEU A 178 -1.18 10.88 -25.01
CA LEU A 178 -0.37 11.64 -24.07
C LEU A 178 -1.12 12.92 -23.67
N GLN A 179 -1.42 13.07 -22.39
CA GLN A 179 -2.10 14.25 -21.82
C GLN A 179 -1.13 15.19 -21.13
N GLY A 180 0.00 14.68 -20.64
CA GLY A 180 0.98 15.49 -19.93
C GLY A 180 2.24 14.73 -19.59
N GLU A 181 3.21 15.48 -19.09
CA GLU A 181 4.46 14.99 -18.53
C GLU A 181 4.72 15.77 -17.24
N GLY A 182 5.31 15.12 -16.24
CA GLY A 182 5.57 15.73 -14.95
C GLY A 182 6.76 15.11 -14.22
N CYS A 183 7.06 15.73 -13.08
CA CYS A 183 8.07 15.24 -12.17
C CYS A 183 7.46 14.24 -11.20
N ILE A 184 8.09 13.08 -11.06
CA ILE A 184 7.76 12.11 -10.02
C ILE A 184 8.54 12.50 -8.76
N LEU A 185 7.83 12.61 -7.64
CA LEU A 185 8.42 12.89 -6.35
C LEU A 185 8.76 11.58 -5.60
N GLY A 186 9.77 11.66 -4.75
CA GLY A 186 10.07 10.66 -3.73
C GLY A 186 9.38 10.97 -2.39
N PHE A 187 9.71 10.18 -1.36
CA PHE A 187 9.01 10.22 -0.08
C PHE A 187 9.21 11.53 0.70
N ASP A 188 10.35 12.21 0.49
CA ASP A 188 10.68 13.49 1.11
C ASP A 188 10.32 14.68 0.18
N ASN A 189 9.46 14.45 -0.82
CA ASN A 189 9.10 15.38 -1.89
C ASN A 189 10.28 15.85 -2.74
N GLU A 190 11.38 15.09 -2.75
CA GLU A 190 12.50 15.28 -3.67
C GLU A 190 12.13 14.86 -5.09
N GLU A 191 12.74 15.48 -6.10
CA GLU A 191 12.58 15.02 -7.47
C GLU A 191 13.30 13.68 -7.65
N ALA A 192 12.53 12.63 -7.88
CA ALA A 192 13.05 11.26 -8.00
C ALA A 192 13.13 10.77 -9.45
N GLY A 193 12.25 11.27 -10.31
CA GLY A 193 12.18 10.85 -11.71
C GLY A 193 11.14 11.60 -12.51
N ARG A 194 10.71 11.02 -13.62
CA ARG A 194 9.75 11.60 -14.56
C ARG A 194 8.61 10.65 -14.83
N GLY A 195 7.47 11.23 -15.19
CA GLY A 195 6.32 10.46 -15.57
C GLY A 195 5.59 11.08 -16.75
N ILE A 196 4.75 10.27 -17.38
CA ILE A 196 3.78 10.73 -18.36
C ILE A 196 2.36 10.43 -17.86
N VAL A 197 1.43 11.27 -18.30
CA VAL A 197 -0.01 11.05 -18.09
C VAL A 197 -0.61 10.61 -19.42
N VAL A 198 -1.27 9.46 -19.43
CA VAL A 198 -1.88 8.87 -20.62
C VAL A 198 -3.38 8.72 -20.38
N ALA A 199 -4.19 9.25 -21.29
CA ALA A 199 -5.62 8.95 -21.34
C ALA A 199 -5.85 7.70 -22.22
N CYS A 200 -6.47 6.68 -21.64
CA CYS A 200 -6.90 5.45 -22.30
C CYS A 200 -8.41 5.29 -22.05
N ASP A 201 -9.22 5.50 -23.08
CA ASP A 201 -10.69 5.51 -22.98
C ASP A 201 -11.19 6.48 -21.89
N HIS A 202 -11.75 5.93 -20.80
CA HIS A 202 -12.24 6.70 -19.66
C HIS A 202 -11.30 6.73 -18.45
N VAL A 203 -10.09 6.17 -18.61
CA VAL A 203 -9.09 6.04 -17.57
C VAL A 203 -7.89 6.95 -17.86
N THR A 204 -7.48 7.73 -16.88
CA THR A 204 -6.24 8.48 -16.87
C THR A 204 -5.20 7.70 -16.08
N ILE A 205 -4.02 7.51 -16.65
CA ILE A 205 -2.97 6.66 -16.07
C ILE A 205 -1.71 7.50 -15.95
N ILE A 206 -1.14 7.54 -14.74
CA ILE A 206 0.19 8.08 -14.51
C ILE A 206 1.19 6.93 -14.59
N LEU A 207 2.07 7.01 -15.59
CA LEU A 207 3.18 6.09 -15.78
C LEU A 207 4.48 6.77 -15.31
N SER A 208 5.29 6.06 -14.54
CA SER A 208 6.53 6.56 -13.93
C SER A 208 7.76 5.79 -14.40
N ASP A 209 8.91 6.48 -14.48
CA ASP A 209 10.19 5.83 -14.82
C ASP A 209 10.96 5.29 -13.61
N VAL A 210 10.58 5.72 -12.42
CA VAL A 210 11.12 5.28 -11.13
C VAL A 210 10.03 4.72 -10.24
N ARG A 211 10.41 3.82 -9.34
CA ARG A 211 9.50 3.35 -8.29
C ARG A 211 9.13 4.49 -7.35
N THR A 212 7.83 4.70 -7.17
CA THR A 212 7.29 5.79 -6.34
C THR A 212 5.98 5.35 -5.68
N SER A 213 5.49 6.14 -4.74
CA SER A 213 4.14 6.07 -4.19
C SER A 213 3.55 7.48 -4.12
N PHE A 214 2.27 7.63 -4.45
CA PHE A 214 1.60 8.93 -4.46
C PHE A 214 1.02 9.21 -3.07
N ILE A 215 1.87 9.76 -2.18
CA ILE A 215 1.59 9.86 -0.73
C ILE A 215 1.15 11.26 -0.26
N THR A 216 1.21 12.26 -1.13
CA THR A 216 0.73 13.63 -0.83
C THR A 216 0.00 14.22 -2.03
N LYS A 217 -0.72 15.33 -1.82
CA LYS A 217 -1.35 16.10 -2.91
C LYS A 217 -0.32 16.56 -3.94
N ASP A 218 0.89 16.89 -3.49
CA ASP A 218 1.94 17.42 -4.36
C ASP A 218 2.39 16.41 -5.40
N HIS A 219 2.46 15.11 -5.06
CA HIS A 219 2.75 14.03 -6.00
C HIS A 219 1.82 14.05 -7.22
N PHE A 220 0.51 14.24 -7.00
CA PHE A 220 -0.47 14.38 -8.09
C PHE A 220 -0.30 15.70 -8.84
N SER A 221 -0.13 16.81 -8.13
CA SER A 221 -0.03 18.13 -8.74
C SER A 221 1.20 18.29 -9.65
N ARG A 222 2.32 17.65 -9.32
CA ARG A 222 3.55 17.64 -10.15
C ARG A 222 3.38 16.88 -11.46
N MET A 223 2.36 16.04 -11.55
CA MET A 223 1.90 15.36 -12.76
C MET A 223 0.79 16.12 -13.48
N GLY A 224 0.43 17.32 -13.03
CA GLY A 224 -0.68 18.11 -13.58
C GLY A 224 -2.06 17.56 -13.23
N ILE A 225 -2.16 16.73 -12.18
CA ILE A 225 -3.39 16.05 -11.78
C ILE A 225 -3.97 16.69 -10.52
N ASN A 226 -5.25 17.00 -10.58
CA ASN A 226 -6.08 17.31 -9.42
C ASN A 226 -7.03 16.13 -9.16
N THR A 227 -6.87 15.46 -8.03
CA THR A 227 -7.65 14.24 -7.69
C THR A 227 -9.15 14.50 -7.60
N ASN A 228 -9.58 15.74 -7.34
CA ASN A 228 -11.00 16.10 -7.26
C ASN A 228 -11.71 16.12 -8.62
N ASP A 229 -10.96 16.06 -9.72
CA ASP A 229 -11.54 15.97 -11.07
C ASP A 229 -11.96 14.52 -11.41
N PHE A 230 -11.62 13.57 -10.53
CA PHE A 230 -11.83 12.13 -10.70
C PHE A 230 -12.88 11.61 -9.73
N ASP A 231 -13.66 10.61 -10.17
CA ASP A 231 -14.60 9.90 -9.30
C ASP A 231 -13.92 8.70 -8.62
N ILE A 232 -12.83 8.21 -9.20
CA ILE A 232 -12.08 7.04 -8.73
C ILE A 232 -10.59 7.35 -8.82
N VAL A 233 -9.85 7.11 -7.74
CA VAL A 233 -8.39 7.26 -7.71
C VAL A 233 -7.77 5.98 -7.17
N ALA A 234 -7.09 5.23 -8.03
CA ALA A 234 -6.35 4.05 -7.65
C ALA A 234 -4.87 4.39 -7.39
N VAL A 235 -4.33 3.90 -6.28
CA VAL A 235 -2.95 4.13 -5.84
C VAL A 235 -2.27 2.81 -5.48
N LYS A 236 -0.99 2.68 -5.80
CA LYS A 236 -0.12 1.54 -5.47
C LYS A 236 0.32 1.58 -4.00
N MET A 237 -0.63 1.31 -3.09
CA MET A 237 -0.46 1.52 -1.65
C MET A 237 -1.29 0.54 -0.81
N GLY A 238 -0.88 0.34 0.45
CA GLY A 238 -1.65 -0.33 1.50
C GLY A 238 -2.69 0.63 2.09
N TYR A 239 -2.65 0.87 3.40
CA TYR A 239 -3.51 1.90 4.00
C TYR A 239 -3.17 3.28 3.41
N LEU A 240 -4.17 4.15 3.29
CA LEU A 240 -3.93 5.48 2.76
C LEU A 240 -3.04 6.29 3.71
N TRP A 241 -2.05 6.98 3.14
CA TRP A 241 -1.28 7.95 3.90
C TRP A 241 -2.19 9.10 4.37
N PRO A 242 -1.93 9.73 5.53
CA PRO A 242 -2.84 10.71 6.12
C PRO A 242 -3.20 11.90 5.23
N GLU A 243 -2.30 12.31 4.32
CA GLU A 243 -2.61 13.37 3.36
C GLU A 243 -3.48 12.90 2.21
N VAL A 244 -3.26 11.68 1.71
CA VAL A 244 -4.07 11.07 0.65
C VAL A 244 -5.47 10.72 1.17
N GLU A 245 -5.57 10.23 2.39
CA GLU A 245 -6.84 9.92 3.06
C GLU A 245 -7.76 11.17 3.09
N LYS A 246 -7.19 12.35 3.36
CA LYS A 246 -7.92 13.63 3.34
C LYS A 246 -8.41 14.06 1.95
N LEU A 247 -7.87 13.48 0.88
CA LEU A 247 -8.33 13.72 -0.50
C LEU A 247 -9.47 12.78 -0.88
N SER A 248 -9.74 11.74 -0.10
CA SER A 248 -10.80 10.76 -0.35
C SER A 248 -12.05 11.10 0.44
N GLU A 249 -13.23 10.96 -0.19
CA GLU A 249 -14.50 10.93 0.56
C GLU A 249 -14.80 9.51 1.06
N SER A 250 -14.33 8.52 0.33
CA SER A 250 -14.39 7.12 0.75
C SER A 250 -13.25 6.31 0.14
N SER A 251 -12.95 5.14 0.71
CA SER A 251 -11.86 4.30 0.23
C SER A 251 -12.17 2.81 0.37
N ILE A 252 -11.52 2.02 -0.49
CA ILE A 252 -11.56 0.56 -0.50
C ILE A 252 -10.13 0.06 -0.51
N PHE A 253 -9.85 -0.88 0.38
CA PHE A 253 -8.61 -1.66 0.36
C PHE A 253 -8.80 -2.83 -0.61
N VAL A 254 -8.19 -2.77 -1.79
CA VAL A 254 -8.43 -3.77 -2.83
C VAL A 254 -7.42 -4.90 -2.69
N LEU A 255 -7.91 -6.11 -2.40
CA LEU A 255 -7.10 -7.33 -2.22
C LEU A 255 -6.68 -7.89 -3.59
N THR A 256 -5.76 -7.18 -4.24
CA THR A 256 -5.14 -7.61 -5.50
C THR A 256 -4.03 -8.63 -5.25
N PRO A 257 -3.79 -9.57 -6.19
CA PRO A 257 -2.62 -10.44 -6.12
C PRO A 257 -1.34 -9.63 -6.33
N GLY A 258 -0.23 -10.13 -5.79
CA GLY A 258 1.10 -9.56 -6.02
C GLY A 258 2.02 -9.75 -4.81
N THR A 259 3.24 -9.22 -4.91
CA THR A 259 4.31 -9.44 -3.93
C THR A 259 4.04 -8.80 -2.57
N SER A 260 3.15 -7.80 -2.51
CA SER A 260 2.70 -7.19 -1.25
C SER A 260 1.24 -7.50 -0.89
N THR A 261 0.64 -8.56 -1.46
CA THR A 261 -0.77 -8.89 -1.20
C THR A 261 -1.06 -9.06 0.30
N ASN A 262 -2.20 -8.54 0.74
CA ASN A 262 -2.72 -8.77 2.08
C ASN A 262 -3.60 -10.03 2.17
N ASP A 263 -3.84 -10.73 1.06
CA ASP A 263 -4.36 -12.10 1.09
C ASP A 263 -3.19 -13.08 1.22
N PHE A 264 -2.70 -13.26 2.44
CA PHE A 264 -1.55 -14.15 2.69
C PHE A 264 -1.83 -15.62 2.41
N SER A 265 -3.09 -16.03 2.20
CA SER A 265 -3.40 -17.40 1.78
C SER A 265 -2.87 -17.70 0.37
N THR A 266 -2.56 -16.66 -0.41
CA THR A 266 -1.97 -16.76 -1.75
C THR A 266 -0.45 -16.77 -1.75
N LEU A 267 0.19 -16.49 -0.60
CA LEU A 267 1.65 -16.46 -0.48
C LEU A 267 2.20 -17.86 -0.20
N ASN A 268 3.24 -18.24 -0.94
CA ASN A 268 3.86 -19.57 -0.86
C ASN A 268 5.05 -19.59 0.11
N TYR A 269 4.80 -19.33 1.40
CA TYR A 269 5.85 -19.37 2.42
C TYR A 269 6.50 -20.76 2.54
N GLN A 270 7.83 -20.82 2.54
CA GLN A 270 8.59 -22.08 2.69
C GLN A 270 9.31 -22.18 4.03
N HIS A 271 9.57 -21.06 4.69
CA HIS A 271 10.47 -21.02 5.84
C HIS A 271 9.78 -20.85 7.19
N LEU A 272 8.46 -20.66 7.24
CA LEU A 272 7.73 -20.49 8.51
C LEU A 272 7.93 -21.70 9.43
N THR A 273 8.23 -21.44 10.71
CA THR A 273 8.45 -22.49 11.69
C THR A 273 7.19 -22.97 12.41
N GLN A 274 6.06 -22.29 12.19
CA GLN A 274 4.77 -22.54 12.86
C GLN A 274 3.62 -21.90 12.07
N GLU A 275 2.38 -22.14 12.50
CA GLU A 275 1.21 -21.45 11.96
C GLU A 275 1.15 -19.99 12.46
N TYR A 276 0.76 -19.09 11.56
CA TYR A 276 0.61 -17.67 11.84
C TYR A 276 -0.84 -17.24 11.63
N PHE A 277 -1.35 -16.40 12.54
CA PHE A 277 -2.60 -15.70 12.32
C PHE A 277 -2.41 -14.52 11.38
N TYR A 278 -3.42 -14.26 10.56
CA TYR A 278 -3.52 -13.06 9.77
C TYR A 278 -4.96 -12.61 9.60
N VAL A 279 -5.13 -11.29 9.41
CA VAL A 279 -6.43 -10.67 9.17
C VAL A 279 -6.92 -11.05 7.78
N LYS A 280 -8.18 -11.48 7.69
CA LYS A 280 -8.85 -11.88 6.44
C LYS A 280 -9.87 -10.83 6.01
N GLU A 281 -10.35 -10.96 4.77
CA GLU A 281 -11.50 -10.20 4.23
C GLU A 281 -12.70 -10.28 5.19
N LYS A 282 -13.41 -9.16 5.39
CA LYS A 282 -14.66 -9.07 6.16
C LYS A 282 -15.74 -8.40 5.31
#